data_AF-A0A8S8ZA98-F1
#
_entry.id   AF-A0A8S8ZA98-F1
#
_cell.length_a   1.000
_cell.length_b   1.000
_cell.length_c   1.000
_cell.angle_alpha   90.00
_cell.angle_beta   90.00
_cell.angle_gamma   90.00
#
_symmetry.space_group_name_H-M   'P 1'
#
loop_
_entity.id
_entity.type
_entity.pdbx_description
1 polymer ?
#
loop_
_entity_poly.entity_id
_entity_poly.type
_entity_poly.pdbx_seq_one_letter_code
_entity_poly.pdbx_strand_id
1 'polypeptide(L)'
;MLMLSMGLTNDSLIDTVFEKHPEKKEIPEQGDEIFVNWNFQDFQDGGYLNFKADRSDLFALSIMIENYASKHTSPLLASFETDKRYEFVKDRYLKLMKKLPRTWVIGNFNNPHLAQEMPDSCVVISCVGTPLATVWAVVTRGPDGPIGLIAEEYGIGKFRGFFSTQPDVVQTAIDAMGEVLVTQFDFNKKEYEFVKGGY
;
A
#
# COMPACT_ATOMS: atom_id res chain seq x y z
N MET A 1 -24.61 -10.71 -20.42
CA MET A 1 -23.66 -11.03 -19.35
C MET A 1 -23.49 -9.75 -18.54
N LEU A 2 -24.23 -9.63 -17.44
CA LEU A 2 -24.13 -8.48 -16.54
C LEU A 2 -22.79 -8.57 -15.83
N MET A 3 -21.87 -7.62 -16.08
CA MET A 3 -20.75 -7.38 -15.17
C MET A 3 -21.37 -6.94 -13.84
N LEU A 4 -21.40 -7.84 -12.86
CA LEU A 4 -21.51 -7.43 -11.47
C LEU A 4 -20.27 -6.57 -11.21
N SER A 5 -20.47 -5.27 -10.98
CA SER A 5 -19.51 -4.44 -10.27
C SER A 5 -19.21 -5.17 -8.96
N MET A 6 -18.08 -5.89 -8.88
CA MET A 6 -17.62 -6.44 -7.62
C MET A 6 -17.03 -5.27 -6.83
N GLY A 7 -17.91 -4.55 -6.12
CA GLY A 7 -17.49 -3.65 -5.06
C GLY A 7 -16.76 -4.45 -3.97
N LEU A 8 -16.04 -3.75 -3.10
CA LEU A 8 -15.40 -4.37 -1.94
C LEU A 8 -16.46 -5.08 -1.08
N THR A 9 -16.11 -6.22 -0.52
CA THR A 9 -16.94 -6.94 0.44
C THR A 9 -17.21 -6.04 1.66
N ASN A 10 -18.48 -5.72 1.91
CA ASN A 10 -18.92 -4.79 2.96
C ASN A 10 -18.25 -3.40 2.91
N ASP A 11 -17.88 -2.91 1.72
CA ASP A 11 -17.11 -1.68 1.55
C ASP A 11 -15.74 -1.70 2.28
N SER A 12 -15.21 -2.89 2.59
CA SER A 12 -13.95 -3.10 3.31
C SER A 12 -12.92 -3.83 2.44
N LEU A 13 -11.73 -3.24 2.32
CA LEU A 13 -10.63 -3.87 1.60
C LEU A 13 -10.09 -5.06 2.39
N ILE A 14 -10.05 -4.94 3.72
CA ILE A 14 -9.58 -6.02 4.60
C ILE A 14 -10.52 -7.22 4.55
N ASP A 15 -11.84 -7.00 4.63
CA ASP A 15 -12.80 -8.12 4.57
C ASP A 15 -12.80 -8.77 3.17
N THR A 16 -12.56 -7.99 2.10
CA THR A 16 -12.38 -8.52 0.73
C THR A 16 -11.18 -9.47 0.65
N VAL A 17 -10.05 -9.11 1.27
CA VAL A 17 -8.86 -9.98 1.32
C VAL A 17 -9.15 -11.24 2.15
N PHE A 18 -9.80 -11.11 3.31
CA PHE A 18 -10.13 -12.24 4.17
C PHE A 18 -11.16 -13.19 3.57
N GLU A 19 -12.05 -12.74 2.68
CA GLU A 19 -12.95 -13.64 1.97
C GLU A 19 -12.19 -14.56 1.00
N LYS A 20 -11.10 -14.06 0.41
CA LYS A 20 -10.24 -14.84 -0.49
C LYS A 20 -9.19 -15.67 0.24
N HIS A 21 -8.75 -15.20 1.41
CA HIS A 21 -7.73 -15.82 2.25
C HIS A 21 -8.23 -15.98 3.69
N PRO A 22 -9.25 -16.82 3.93
CA PRO A 22 -9.92 -16.92 5.22
C PRO A 22 -9.00 -17.36 6.36
N GLU A 23 -7.96 -18.13 6.06
CA GLU A 23 -6.97 -18.57 7.05
C GLU A 23 -6.14 -17.40 7.60
N LYS A 24 -6.03 -16.28 6.88
CA LYS A 24 -5.32 -15.10 7.35
C LYS A 24 -6.06 -14.36 8.44
N LYS A 25 -7.39 -14.45 8.47
CA LYS A 25 -8.23 -13.85 9.50
C LYS A 25 -8.02 -14.51 10.87
N GLU A 26 -7.69 -15.80 10.88
CA GLU A 26 -7.49 -16.59 12.10
C GLU A 26 -6.10 -16.38 12.73
N ILE A 27 -5.19 -15.70 12.03
CA ILE A 27 -3.86 -15.38 12.57
C ILE A 27 -4.01 -14.29 13.64
N PRO A 28 -3.52 -14.50 14.88
CA PRO A 28 -3.64 -13.52 15.94
C PRO A 28 -3.01 -12.17 15.58
N GLU A 29 -3.66 -11.10 16.03
CA GLU A 29 -3.12 -9.74 15.97
C GLU A 29 -1.83 -9.65 16.78
N GLN A 30 -0.81 -9.02 16.20
CA GLN A 30 0.42 -8.67 16.90
C GLN A 30 0.16 -7.49 17.85
N GLY A 31 0.91 -7.44 18.95
CA GLY A 31 0.89 -6.29 19.86
C GLY A 31 1.63 -5.08 19.29
N ASP A 32 1.37 -3.90 19.86
CA ASP A 32 1.93 -2.62 19.40
C ASP A 32 3.47 -2.58 19.47
N GLU A 33 4.10 -3.45 20.27
CA GLU A 33 5.55 -3.52 20.41
C GLU A 33 6.31 -3.79 19.11
N ILE A 34 5.66 -4.39 18.10
CA ILE A 34 6.30 -4.63 16.81
C ILE A 34 6.67 -3.30 16.14
N PHE A 35 5.86 -2.25 16.27
CA PHE A 35 6.11 -0.98 15.59
C PHE A 35 7.25 -0.17 16.22
N VAL A 36 7.59 -0.47 17.47
CA VAL A 36 8.65 0.21 18.23
C VAL A 36 9.97 -0.54 18.13
N ASN A 37 9.93 -1.88 18.21
CA ASN A 37 11.12 -2.70 18.40
C ASN A 37 11.61 -3.35 17.11
N TRP A 38 10.76 -3.51 16.11
CA TRP A 38 11.11 -4.23 14.90
C TRP A 38 11.68 -3.29 13.82
N ASN A 39 12.67 -3.80 13.12
CA ASN A 39 13.14 -3.24 11.86
C ASN A 39 12.42 -3.92 10.68
N PHE A 40 12.65 -3.45 9.45
CA PHE A 40 11.95 -3.98 8.28
C PHE A 40 12.22 -5.47 8.03
N GLN A 41 13.42 -5.98 8.35
CA GLN A 41 13.74 -7.40 8.20
C GLN A 41 12.88 -8.26 9.14
N ASP A 42 12.64 -7.81 10.38
CA ASP A 42 11.79 -8.56 11.32
C ASP A 42 10.34 -8.65 10.81
N PHE A 43 9.82 -7.57 10.22
CA PHE A 43 8.52 -7.59 9.53
C PHE A 43 8.52 -8.58 8.35
N GLN A 44 9.58 -8.58 7.54
CA GLN A 44 9.71 -9.48 6.39
C GLN A 44 9.78 -10.96 6.81
N ASP A 45 10.52 -11.25 7.87
CA ASP A 45 10.68 -12.60 8.44
C ASP A 45 9.37 -13.11 9.05
N GLY A 46 8.52 -12.20 9.55
CA GLY A 46 7.16 -12.52 10.02
C GLY A 46 6.22 -13.02 8.93
N GLY A 47 6.48 -12.69 7.66
CA GLY A 47 5.74 -13.22 6.50
C GLY A 47 4.33 -12.65 6.32
N TYR A 48 3.46 -12.81 7.32
CA TYR A 48 2.12 -12.24 7.36
C TYR A 48 1.78 -11.89 8.81
N LEU A 49 1.36 -10.65 9.06
CA LEU A 49 1.10 -10.12 10.39
C LEU A 49 -0.20 -9.31 10.39
N ASN A 50 -1.19 -9.72 11.18
CA ASN A 50 -2.35 -8.88 11.49
C ASN A 50 -2.01 -7.90 12.60
N PHE A 51 -2.62 -6.72 12.59
CA PHE A 51 -2.48 -5.75 13.67
C PHE A 51 -3.71 -4.85 13.80
N LYS A 52 -3.80 -4.23 14.97
CA LYS A 52 -4.43 -2.92 15.14
C LYS A 52 -3.32 -1.91 15.40
N ALA A 53 -3.47 -0.70 14.90
CA ALA A 53 -2.40 0.29 14.96
C ALA A 53 -2.94 1.72 14.98
N ASP A 54 -2.15 2.62 15.54
CA ASP A 54 -2.38 4.04 15.43
C ASP A 54 -1.66 4.60 14.20
N ARG A 55 -2.04 5.82 13.81
CA ARG A 55 -1.45 6.51 12.66
C ARG A 55 0.08 6.63 12.75
N SER A 56 0.63 6.84 13.94
CA SER A 56 2.08 6.93 14.15
C SER A 56 2.79 5.64 13.79
N ASP A 57 2.17 4.51 14.11
CA ASP A 57 2.73 3.17 13.95
C ASP A 57 2.72 2.77 12.47
N LEU A 58 1.58 3.02 11.80
CA LEU A 58 1.48 2.84 10.35
C LEU A 58 2.42 3.77 9.59
N PHE A 59 2.61 5.00 10.06
CA PHE A 59 3.56 5.93 9.47
C PHE A 59 4.98 5.39 9.59
N ALA A 60 5.41 4.89 10.75
CA ALA A 60 6.73 4.29 10.93
C ALA A 60 6.96 3.11 9.98
N LEU A 61 6.00 2.17 9.88
CA LEU A 61 6.10 1.04 8.95
C LEU A 61 6.10 1.50 7.47
N SER A 62 5.33 2.53 7.13
CA SER A 62 5.34 3.13 5.79
C SER A 62 6.72 3.65 5.39
N ILE A 63 7.41 4.35 6.31
CA ILE A 63 8.78 4.81 6.10
C ILE A 63 9.73 3.63 5.80
N MET A 64 9.55 2.50 6.50
CA MET A 64 10.38 1.31 6.27
C MET A 64 10.19 0.75 4.86
N ILE A 65 8.94 0.63 4.40
CA ILE A 65 8.60 0.14 3.05
C ILE A 65 9.10 1.10 1.96
N GLU A 66 8.90 2.40 2.14
CA GLU A 66 9.37 3.44 1.20
C GLU A 66 10.90 3.47 1.10
N ASN A 67 11.61 3.30 2.22
CA ASN A 67 13.07 3.21 2.23
C ASN A 67 13.54 1.94 1.52
N TYR A 68 12.85 0.82 1.71
CA TYR A 68 13.15 -0.41 0.98
C TYR A 68 12.96 -0.21 -0.53
N ALA A 69 11.85 0.40 -0.95
CA ALA A 69 11.57 0.69 -2.36
C ALA A 69 12.67 1.58 -2.98
N SER A 70 13.05 2.65 -2.26
CA SER A 70 14.14 3.56 -2.66
C SER A 70 15.48 2.86 -2.79
N LYS A 71 15.84 2.01 -1.81
CA LYS A 71 17.12 1.28 -1.80
C LYS A 71 17.25 0.30 -2.97
N HIS A 72 16.14 -0.33 -3.37
CA HIS A 72 16.14 -1.35 -4.42
C HIS A 72 15.65 -0.82 -5.77
N THR A 73 15.31 0.48 -5.86
CA THR A 73 14.72 1.07 -7.06
C THR A 73 13.46 0.31 -7.49
N SER A 74 12.62 -0.08 -6.52
CA SER A 74 11.39 -0.84 -6.74
C SER A 74 10.18 0.09 -6.91
N PRO A 75 9.15 -0.32 -7.65
CA PRO A 75 7.90 0.44 -7.74
C PRO A 75 7.25 0.61 -6.36
N LEU A 76 6.47 1.67 -6.19
CA LEU A 76 5.80 2.01 -4.93
C LEU A 76 4.35 2.41 -5.17
N LEU A 77 3.43 1.87 -4.40
CA LEU A 77 2.06 2.37 -4.26
C LEU A 77 1.93 2.96 -2.87
N ALA A 78 1.36 4.15 -2.77
CA ALA A 78 1.04 4.80 -1.52
C ALA A 78 -0.33 5.46 -1.58
N SER A 79 -1.17 5.21 -0.59
CA SER A 79 -2.46 5.89 -0.43
C SER A 79 -2.41 6.98 0.66
N PHE A 80 -3.25 8.00 0.48
CA PHE A 80 -3.40 9.12 1.40
C PHE A 80 -4.87 9.43 1.63
N GLU A 81 -5.31 9.46 2.89
CA GLU A 81 -6.74 9.64 3.19
C GLU A 81 -7.23 11.07 2.92
N THR A 82 -6.31 12.06 2.89
CA THR A 82 -6.64 13.46 2.58
C THR A 82 -5.47 14.19 1.90
N ASP A 83 -5.79 15.27 1.17
CA ASP A 83 -4.80 16.17 0.55
C ASP A 83 -3.76 16.68 1.55
N LYS A 84 -4.19 17.04 2.77
CA LYS A 84 -3.29 17.53 3.83
C LYS A 84 -2.24 16.50 4.23
N ARG A 85 -2.57 15.20 4.17
CA ARG A 85 -1.62 14.13 4.48
C ARG A 85 -0.59 13.97 3.38
N TYR A 86 -1.01 14.11 2.13
CA TYR A 86 -0.09 14.13 1.00
C TYR A 86 0.83 15.36 1.05
N GLU A 87 0.28 16.56 1.25
CA GLU A 87 1.05 17.81 1.34
C GLU A 87 2.14 17.74 2.42
N PHE A 88 1.85 17.12 3.56
CA PHE A 88 2.82 16.90 4.64
C PHE A 88 4.05 16.08 4.18
N VAL A 89 3.91 15.17 3.22
CA VAL A 89 4.99 14.33 2.71
C VAL A 89 5.43 14.66 1.28
N LYS A 90 4.84 15.69 0.65
CA LYS A 90 4.96 16.01 -0.79
C LYS A 90 6.41 16.09 -1.24
N ASP A 91 7.25 16.88 -0.57
CA ASP A 91 8.66 17.05 -0.94
C ASP A 91 9.45 15.74 -0.89
N ARG A 92 9.15 14.89 0.09
CA ARG A 92 9.77 13.58 0.26
C ARG A 92 9.35 12.63 -0.85
N TYR A 93 8.06 12.62 -1.18
CA TYR A 93 7.49 11.83 -2.25
C TYR A 93 7.98 12.27 -3.64
N LEU A 94 8.09 13.57 -3.91
CA LEU A 94 8.69 14.09 -5.15
C LEU A 94 10.15 13.64 -5.31
N LYS A 95 10.92 13.53 -4.23
CA LYS A 95 12.29 12.99 -4.26
C LYS A 95 12.31 11.48 -4.51
N LEU A 96 11.37 10.74 -3.94
CA LEU A 96 11.23 9.29 -4.17
C LEU A 96 10.85 9.01 -5.63
N MET A 97 9.78 9.62 -6.14
CA MET A 97 9.26 9.39 -7.50
C MET A 97 10.30 9.59 -8.60
N LYS A 98 11.22 10.55 -8.43
CA LYS A 98 12.30 10.80 -9.38
C LYS A 98 13.33 9.67 -9.47
N LYS A 99 13.39 8.80 -8.46
CA LYS A 99 14.32 7.67 -8.39
C LYS A 99 13.64 6.35 -8.70
N LEU A 100 12.36 6.21 -8.35
CA LEU A 100 11.62 4.98 -8.51
C LEU A 100 11.18 4.81 -9.97
N PRO A 101 11.13 3.56 -10.47
CA PRO A 101 10.73 3.31 -11.85
C PRO A 101 9.23 3.54 -12.07
N ARG A 102 8.43 3.40 -11.00
CA ARG A 102 7.00 3.71 -10.98
C ARG A 102 6.54 4.07 -9.58
N THR A 103 5.67 5.05 -9.48
CA THR A 103 4.96 5.36 -8.25
C THR A 103 3.48 5.54 -8.53
N TRP A 104 2.61 4.92 -7.75
CA TRP A 104 1.18 5.18 -7.73
C TRP A 104 0.84 5.93 -6.46
N VAL A 105 0.31 7.13 -6.61
CA VAL A 105 -0.20 7.93 -5.49
C VAL A 105 -1.70 7.92 -5.57
N ILE A 106 -2.32 7.27 -4.61
CA ILE A 106 -3.77 7.20 -4.48
C ILE A 106 -4.17 8.18 -3.39
N GLY A 107 -5.21 8.96 -3.59
CA GLY A 107 -5.71 9.78 -2.49
C GLY A 107 -7.05 10.39 -2.77
N ASN A 108 -7.65 10.90 -1.69
CA ASN A 108 -8.91 11.62 -1.74
C ASN A 108 -8.74 13.05 -2.30
N PHE A 109 -8.05 13.14 -3.45
CA PHE A 109 -7.66 14.39 -4.10
C PHE A 109 -8.85 15.02 -4.81
N ASN A 110 -9.26 16.19 -4.33
CA ASN A 110 -10.16 17.08 -5.06
C ASN A 110 -9.40 18.12 -5.90
N ASN A 111 -8.06 18.11 -5.87
CA ASN A 111 -7.23 19.12 -6.51
C ASN A 111 -6.59 18.64 -7.83
N PRO A 112 -7.04 19.13 -9.00
CA PRO A 112 -6.45 18.78 -10.29
C PRO A 112 -5.00 19.26 -10.49
N HIS A 113 -4.52 20.21 -9.68
CA HIS A 113 -3.13 20.71 -9.78
C HIS A 113 -2.10 19.70 -9.27
N LEU A 114 -2.51 18.78 -8.39
CA LEU A 114 -1.61 17.78 -7.81
C LEU A 114 -1.02 16.85 -8.89
N ALA A 115 -1.73 16.63 -10.00
CA ALA A 115 -1.23 15.82 -11.11
C ALA A 115 -0.25 16.54 -12.05
N GLN A 116 -0.23 17.88 -12.06
CA GLN A 116 0.52 18.67 -13.07
C GLN A 116 2.03 18.76 -12.80
N GLU A 117 2.46 18.58 -11.54
CA GLU A 117 3.87 18.73 -11.13
C GLU A 117 4.61 17.38 -11.00
N MET A 118 3.99 16.27 -11.43
CA MET A 118 4.47 14.93 -11.16
C MET A 118 5.45 14.43 -12.23
N PRO A 119 6.50 13.67 -11.85
CA PRO A 119 7.36 12.98 -12.83
C PRO A 119 6.57 11.96 -13.67
N ASP A 120 7.04 11.65 -14.88
CA ASP A 120 6.41 10.65 -15.78
C ASP A 120 6.32 9.23 -15.16
N SER A 121 7.21 8.93 -14.21
CA SER A 121 7.18 7.68 -13.42
C SER A 121 6.04 7.66 -12.40
N CYS A 122 5.36 8.78 -12.13
CA CYS A 122 4.29 8.88 -11.16
C CYS A 122 2.91 8.84 -11.83
N VAL A 123 1.96 8.11 -11.23
CA VAL A 123 0.55 8.12 -11.60
C VAL A 123 -0.24 8.52 -10.37
N VAL A 124 -0.99 9.62 -10.47
CA VAL A 124 -1.88 10.10 -9.41
C VAL A 124 -3.30 9.64 -9.70
N ILE A 125 -3.95 9.00 -8.73
CA ILE A 125 -5.29 8.45 -8.86
C ILE A 125 -6.15 9.00 -7.72
N SER A 126 -7.31 9.57 -8.08
CA SER A 126 -8.27 10.01 -7.09
C SER A 126 -9.14 8.84 -6.64
N CYS A 127 -9.31 8.67 -5.33
CA CYS A 127 -10.25 7.71 -4.72
C CYS A 127 -11.48 8.40 -4.10
N VAL A 128 -11.71 9.68 -4.41
CA VAL A 128 -12.85 10.46 -3.91
C VAL A 128 -14.16 9.72 -4.18
N GLY A 129 -14.99 9.57 -3.13
CA GLY A 129 -16.30 8.92 -3.23
C GLY A 129 -16.24 7.39 -3.30
N THR A 130 -15.07 6.79 -3.13
CA THR A 130 -14.90 5.33 -3.05
C THR A 130 -14.63 4.88 -1.61
N PRO A 131 -14.87 3.60 -1.29
CA PRO A 131 -14.49 3.04 0.02
C PRO A 131 -12.97 3.09 0.31
N LEU A 132 -12.13 3.28 -0.70
CA LEU A 132 -10.67 3.38 -0.52
C LEU A 132 -10.22 4.71 0.12
N ALA A 133 -11.12 5.67 0.34
CA ALA A 133 -10.79 6.94 1.00
C ALA A 133 -10.31 6.76 2.46
N THR A 134 -10.66 5.65 3.11
CA THR A 134 -10.26 5.30 4.48
C THR A 134 -9.12 4.27 4.52
N VAL A 135 -8.59 3.86 3.37
CA VAL A 135 -7.55 2.85 3.25
C VAL A 135 -6.16 3.48 3.32
N TRP A 136 -5.32 2.92 4.19
CA TRP A 136 -3.89 3.15 4.25
C TRP A 136 -3.14 1.97 3.62
N ALA A 137 -2.58 2.18 2.44
CA ALA A 137 -1.85 1.17 1.68
C ALA A 137 -0.47 1.72 1.31
N VAL A 138 0.58 0.99 1.68
CA VAL A 138 1.95 1.26 1.24
C VAL A 138 2.57 -0.05 0.79
N VAL A 139 2.81 -0.18 -0.52
CA VAL A 139 3.17 -1.45 -1.15
C VAL A 139 4.33 -1.26 -2.10
N THR A 140 5.30 -2.16 -2.07
CA THR A 140 6.44 -2.19 -3.00
C THR A 140 6.66 -3.59 -3.55
N ARG A 141 7.63 -3.75 -4.45
CA ARG A 141 8.05 -5.05 -4.99
C ARG A 141 9.19 -5.62 -4.14
N GLY A 142 8.96 -6.78 -3.53
CA GLY A 142 9.99 -7.66 -2.98
C GLY A 142 10.53 -8.65 -4.01
N PRO A 143 11.40 -9.60 -3.61
CA PRO A 143 12.03 -10.56 -4.53
C PRO A 143 11.03 -11.37 -5.36
N ASP A 144 9.93 -11.80 -4.73
CA ASP A 144 8.97 -12.74 -5.31
C ASP A 144 7.65 -12.09 -5.76
N GLY A 145 7.47 -10.78 -5.55
CA GLY A 145 6.25 -10.06 -5.89
C GLY A 145 5.93 -8.90 -4.95
N PRO A 146 4.69 -8.39 -4.95
CA PRO A 146 4.30 -7.29 -4.07
C PRO A 146 4.38 -7.68 -2.59
N ILE A 147 4.92 -6.77 -1.78
CA ILE A 147 4.99 -6.85 -0.33
C ILE A 147 4.55 -5.50 0.25
N GLY A 148 3.86 -5.49 1.37
CA GLY A 148 3.46 -4.21 1.94
C GLY A 148 2.46 -4.26 3.08
N LEU A 149 2.07 -3.05 3.44
CA LEU A 149 1.11 -2.70 4.46
C LEU A 149 -0.23 -2.37 3.80
N ILE A 150 -1.31 -3.03 4.23
CA ILE A 150 -2.69 -2.70 3.89
C ILE A 150 -3.49 -2.57 5.19
N ALA A 151 -4.11 -1.41 5.40
CA ALA A 151 -4.95 -1.15 6.55
C ALA A 151 -6.13 -0.25 6.18
N GLU A 152 -7.16 -0.26 7.00
CA GLU A 152 -8.31 0.65 6.87
C GLU A 152 -8.67 1.24 8.23
N GLU A 153 -9.15 2.48 8.21
CA GLU A 153 -9.60 3.18 9.41
C GLU A 153 -10.95 2.61 9.88
N TYR A 154 -11.01 2.13 11.12
CA TYR A 154 -12.26 1.62 11.75
C TYR A 154 -12.74 2.51 12.90
N GLY A 155 -11.95 3.51 13.27
CA GLY A 155 -12.24 4.51 14.28
C GLY A 155 -11.27 5.68 14.12
N ILE A 156 -11.55 6.82 14.75
CA ILE A 156 -10.76 8.06 14.55
C ILE A 156 -9.27 7.81 14.88
N GLY A 157 -8.43 7.78 13.85
CA GLY A 157 -7.00 7.54 13.96
C GLY A 157 -6.60 6.10 14.31
N LYS A 158 -7.54 5.15 14.26
CA LYS A 158 -7.36 3.73 14.59
C LYS A 158 -7.54 2.85 13.36
N PHE A 159 -6.59 1.97 13.12
CA PHE A 159 -6.52 1.17 11.90
C PHE A 159 -6.47 -0.33 12.19
N ARG A 160 -7.17 -1.10 11.36
CA ARG A 160 -7.06 -2.56 11.33
C ARG A 160 -6.45 -2.95 9.99
N GLY A 161 -5.56 -3.94 9.99
CA GLY A 161 -4.92 -4.33 8.75
C GLY A 161 -3.89 -5.43 8.93
N PHE A 162 -3.08 -5.56 7.90
CA PHE A 162 -1.98 -6.50 7.87
C PHE A 162 -0.76 -5.96 7.14
N PHE A 163 0.38 -6.57 7.47
CA PHE A 163 1.59 -6.52 6.67
C PHE A 163 1.82 -7.90 6.08
N SER A 164 2.26 -7.98 4.83
CA SER A 164 2.63 -9.27 4.25
C SER A 164 3.75 -9.18 3.23
N THR A 165 4.58 -10.23 3.20
CA THR A 165 5.50 -10.55 2.12
C THR A 165 4.97 -11.63 1.18
N GLN A 166 3.76 -12.15 1.42
CA GLN A 166 3.12 -13.19 0.61
C GLN A 166 2.46 -12.54 -0.62
N PRO A 167 3.02 -12.74 -1.84
CA PRO A 167 2.61 -11.97 -3.00
C PRO A 167 1.14 -12.14 -3.38
N ASP A 168 0.58 -13.32 -3.21
CA ASP A 168 -0.82 -13.65 -3.51
C ASP A 168 -1.81 -12.87 -2.64
N VAL A 169 -1.49 -12.70 -1.35
CA VAL A 169 -2.32 -11.94 -0.41
C VAL A 169 -2.28 -10.45 -0.75
N VAL A 170 -1.09 -9.90 -0.97
CA VAL A 170 -0.93 -8.47 -1.30
C VAL A 170 -1.49 -8.16 -2.68
N GLN A 171 -1.30 -9.06 -3.66
CA GLN A 171 -1.88 -8.91 -5.01
C GLN A 171 -3.41 -8.90 -4.95
N THR A 172 -4.03 -9.70 -4.09
CA THR A 172 -5.50 -9.68 -3.90
C THR A 172 -5.98 -8.30 -3.45
N ALA A 173 -5.28 -7.66 -2.52
CA ALA A 173 -5.61 -6.30 -2.08
C ALA A 173 -5.41 -5.27 -3.21
N ILE A 174 -4.28 -5.36 -3.91
CA ILE A 174 -3.96 -4.47 -5.03
C ILE A 174 -5.00 -4.60 -6.15
N ASP A 175 -5.39 -5.81 -6.51
CA ASP A 175 -6.35 -6.07 -7.59
C ASP A 175 -7.72 -5.51 -7.22
N ALA A 176 -8.18 -5.73 -5.99
CA ALA A 176 -9.43 -5.14 -5.49
C ALA A 176 -9.38 -3.60 -5.50
N MET A 177 -8.25 -2.99 -5.12
CA MET A 177 -8.06 -1.55 -5.26
C MET A 177 -8.10 -1.11 -6.74
N GLY A 178 -7.48 -1.88 -7.62
CA GLY A 178 -7.45 -1.63 -9.06
C GLY A 178 -8.83 -1.67 -9.71
N GLU A 179 -9.66 -2.64 -9.32
CA GLU A 179 -11.05 -2.76 -9.78
C GLU A 179 -11.89 -1.53 -9.38
N VAL A 180 -11.82 -1.11 -8.11
CA VAL A 180 -12.53 0.08 -7.62
C VAL A 180 -12.09 1.36 -8.35
N LEU A 181 -10.80 1.48 -8.64
CA LEU A 181 -10.21 2.66 -9.27
C LEU A 181 -10.15 2.58 -10.80
N VAL A 182 -10.64 1.49 -11.39
CA VAL A 182 -10.62 1.21 -12.84
C VAL A 182 -9.19 1.39 -13.41
N THR A 183 -8.22 0.79 -12.73
CA THR A 183 -6.79 0.90 -13.04
C THR A 183 -6.06 -0.41 -12.76
N GLN A 184 -4.82 -0.54 -13.25
CA GLN A 184 -3.98 -1.69 -12.99
C GLN A 184 -2.67 -1.26 -12.32
N PHE A 185 -2.37 -1.89 -11.20
CA PHE A 185 -1.13 -1.72 -10.45
C PHE A 185 -0.19 -2.89 -10.72
N ASP A 186 0.48 -2.85 -11.86
CA ASP A 186 1.36 -3.94 -12.28
C ASP A 186 2.73 -3.83 -11.60
N PHE A 187 2.92 -4.50 -10.47
CA PHE A 187 4.20 -4.60 -9.78
C PHE A 187 5.20 -5.53 -10.48
N ASN A 188 4.77 -6.27 -11.52
CA ASN A 188 5.49 -7.38 -12.15
C ASN A 188 6.06 -7.06 -13.55
N LYS A 189 6.06 -5.80 -13.97
CA LYS A 189 6.73 -5.41 -15.21
C LYS A 189 8.22 -5.73 -15.15
N LYS A 190 8.74 -6.24 -16.28
CA LYS A 190 10.17 -6.57 -16.45
C LYS A 190 11.10 -5.38 -16.19
N GLU A 191 10.63 -4.17 -16.47
CA GLU A 191 11.37 -2.93 -16.23
C GLU A 191 11.62 -2.63 -14.74
N TYR A 192 10.93 -3.35 -13.84
CA TYR A 192 11.09 -3.27 -12.38
C TYR A 192 11.90 -4.45 -11.80
N GLU A 193 12.48 -5.30 -12.65
CA GLU A 193 13.25 -6.46 -12.17
C GLU A 193 14.42 -6.01 -11.30
N PHE A 194 14.57 -6.69 -10.16
CA PHE A 194 15.69 -6.47 -9.25
C PHE A 194 17.00 -6.68 -10.02
N VAL A 195 17.78 -5.61 -10.19
CA VAL A 195 19.17 -5.76 -10.58
C VAL A 195 19.85 -6.45 -9.39
N LYS A 196 20.05 -7.77 -9.48
CA LYS A 196 20.93 -8.48 -8.55
C LYS A 196 22.31 -7.85 -8.70
N GLY A 197 22.65 -6.95 -7.78
CA GLY A 197 23.98 -6.38 -7.68
C GLY A 197 24.99 -7.52 -7.58
N GLY A 198 25.91 -7.57 -8.53
CA GLY A 198 27.06 -8.48 -8.49
C GLY A 198 27.86 -8.24 -7.22
N TYR A 199 28.34 -9.34 -6.64
CA TYR A 199 29.31 -9.37 -5.54
C TYR A 199 30.55 -8.53 -5.85
#